data_AF-A0A286EDB6-F1
#
_entry.id   AF-A0A286EDB6-F1
#
_cell.length_a   1.000
_cell.length_b   1.000
_cell.length_c   1.000
_cell.angle_alpha   90.00
_cell.angle_beta   90.00
_cell.angle_gamma   90.00
#
_symmetry.space_group_name_H-M   'P 1'
#
loop_
_entity.id
_entity.type
_entity.pdbx_description
1 polymer ?
#
loop_
_entity_poly.entity_id
_entity_poly.type
_entity_poly.pdbx_seq_one_letter_code
_entity_poly.pdbx_strand_id
1 'polypeptide(L)'
;MQNIINIDTLPDHAQLTLAELETSAARNRKGITRLSGSQIRRLEAQGLFPKSREITGTRAKFYLAGEVKAWLAQQAQGVTP
;
A
#
# COMPACT_ATOMS: atom_id res chain seq x y z
N MET A 1 10.17 16.73 8.28
CA MET A 1 8.99 16.29 9.05
C MET A 1 8.58 14.93 8.50
N GLN A 2 8.70 13.87 9.30
CA GLN A 2 8.37 12.51 8.89
C GLN A 2 6.86 12.32 9.03
N ASN A 3 6.13 12.15 7.91
CA ASN A 3 4.69 11.94 7.93
C ASN A 3 4.41 10.44 8.11
N ILE A 4 4.25 9.99 9.35
CA ILE A 4 3.81 8.63 9.65
C ILE A 4 2.31 8.56 9.32
N ILE A 5 1.96 7.98 8.18
CA ILE A 5 0.55 7.82 7.79
C ILE A 5 -0.02 6.64 8.56
N ASN A 6 -0.95 6.90 9.48
CA ASN A 6 -1.66 5.84 10.18
C ASN A 6 -2.87 5.38 9.36
N ILE A 7 -2.76 4.20 8.73
CA ILE A 7 -3.85 3.63 7.91
C ILE A 7 -5.14 3.40 8.69
N ASP A 8 -5.08 3.20 10.00
CA ASP A 8 -6.28 2.97 10.82
C ASP A 8 -7.16 4.21 10.98
N THR A 9 -6.59 5.40 10.74
CA THR A 9 -7.30 6.68 10.78
C THR A 9 -7.88 7.09 9.43
N LEU A 10 -7.55 6.37 8.36
CA LEU A 10 -8.03 6.66 7.03
C LEU A 10 -9.37 5.96 6.76
N PRO A 11 -10.31 6.62 6.06
CA PRO A 11 -11.50 5.94 5.60
C PRO A 11 -11.14 4.88 4.54
N ASP A 12 -11.92 3.81 4.46
CA ASP A 12 -11.62 2.66 3.58
C ASP A 12 -11.50 3.02 2.09
N HIS A 13 -12.18 4.08 1.67
CA HIS A 13 -12.14 4.60 0.30
C HIS A 13 -11.00 5.60 0.05
N ALA A 14 -10.16 5.88 1.05
CA ALA A 14 -9.00 6.76 0.87
C ALA A 14 -8.08 6.18 -0.21
N GLN A 15 -7.60 7.06 -1.09
CA GLN A 15 -6.71 6.71 -2.18
C GLN A 15 -5.27 6.88 -1.72
N LEU A 16 -4.51 5.80 -1.79
CA LEU A 16 -3.11 5.76 -1.40
C LEU A 16 -2.24 5.54 -2.62
N THR A 17 -1.17 6.31 -2.74
CA THR A 17 -0.18 6.11 -3.78
C THR A 17 0.85 5.05 -3.36
N LEU A 18 1.56 4.49 -4.35
CA LEU A 18 2.67 3.56 -4.06
C LEU A 18 3.72 4.20 -3.13
N ALA A 19 3.94 5.51 -3.21
CA ALA A 19 4.90 6.24 -2.39
C ALA A 19 4.51 6.30 -0.89
N GLU A 20 3.21 6.23 -0.60
CA GLU A 20 2.67 6.20 0.76
C GLU A 20 2.63 4.78 1.32
N LEU A 21 2.50 3.78 0.44
CA LEU A 21 2.55 2.38 0.81
C LEU A 21 3.99 1.87 1.02
N GLU A 22 4.94 2.32 0.20
CA GLU A 22 6.32 1.84 0.24
C GLU A 22 7.09 2.36 1.47
N THR A 23 7.78 1.45 2.15
CA THR A 23 8.86 1.81 3.06
C THR A 23 10.18 1.82 2.30
N SER A 24 10.88 2.95 2.37
CA SER A 24 12.19 3.13 1.74
C SER A 24 13.14 3.77 2.73
N ALA A 25 14.13 3.00 3.19
CA ALA A 25 15.22 3.52 4.02
C ALA A 25 16.03 4.59 3.26
N ALA A 26 16.29 4.36 1.97
CA ALA A 26 17.07 5.29 1.13
C ALA A 26 16.40 6.67 0.96
N ARG A 27 15.07 6.72 0.99
CA ARG A 27 14.29 7.98 0.92
C ARG A 27 13.82 8.46 2.30
N ASN A 28 14.23 7.81 3.38
CA ASN A 28 13.77 8.04 4.76
C ASN A 28 12.23 8.09 4.88
N ARG A 29 11.55 7.16 4.19
CA ARG A 29 10.09 7.01 4.20
C ARG A 29 9.72 5.76 4.94
N LYS A 30 8.89 5.90 5.97
CA LYS A 30 8.14 4.79 6.57
C LYS A 30 6.74 4.82 5.98
N GLY A 31 6.53 4.01 4.96
CA GLY A 31 5.22 3.82 4.37
C GLY A 31 4.33 2.99 5.28
N ILE A 32 3.07 2.88 4.90
CA ILE A 32 2.07 2.07 5.61
C ILE A 32 2.47 0.60 5.67
N THR A 33 3.12 0.09 4.62
CA THR A 33 3.62 -1.29 4.58
C THR A 33 5.11 -1.34 4.91
N ARG A 34 5.59 -2.50 5.38
CA ARG A 34 7.03 -2.75 5.58
C ARG A 34 7.77 -3.11 4.29
N LEU A 35 7.12 -3.00 3.14
CA LEU A 35 7.65 -3.45 1.85
C LEU A 35 8.22 -2.29 1.05
N SER A 36 9.25 -2.58 0.26
CA SER A 36 9.73 -1.65 -0.77
C SER A 36 8.76 -1.57 -1.96
N GLY A 37 8.79 -0.47 -2.72
CA GLY A 37 7.94 -0.31 -3.90
C GLY A 37 8.11 -1.43 -4.93
N SER A 38 9.32 -1.99 -5.08
CA SER A 38 9.58 -3.14 -5.94
C SER A 38 8.91 -4.42 -5.44
N GLN A 39 8.91 -4.67 -4.12
CA GLN A 39 8.20 -5.81 -3.54
C GLN A 39 6.70 -5.69 -3.71
N ILE A 40 6.13 -4.50 -3.49
CA ILE A 40 4.70 -4.25 -3.70
C ILE A 40 4.30 -4.58 -5.14
N ARG A 41 5.05 -4.08 -6.13
CA ARG A 41 4.80 -4.38 -7.56
C ARG A 41 4.89 -5.87 -7.87
N ARG A 42 5.84 -6.58 -7.26
CA ARG A 42 6.01 -8.03 -7.44
C ARG A 42 4.82 -8.80 -6.86
N LEU A 43 4.39 -8.46 -5.65
CA LEU A 43 3.24 -9.10 -5.01
C LEU A 43 1.94 -8.79 -5.75
N GLU A 44 1.78 -7.57 -6.24
CA GLU A 44 0.66 -7.19 -7.11
C GLU A 44 0.64 -8.05 -8.38
N ALA A 45 1.79 -8.22 -9.04
CA ALA A 45 1.91 -9.09 -10.23
C ALA A 45 1.62 -10.57 -9.92
N GLN A 46 1.84 -11.02 -8.68
CA GLN A 46 1.53 -12.36 -8.20
C GLN A 46 0.08 -12.51 -7.72
N GLY A 47 -0.70 -11.42 -7.66
CA GLY A 47 -2.05 -11.44 -7.08
C GLY A 47 -2.08 -11.53 -5.56
N LEU A 48 -0.92 -11.40 -4.89
CA LEU A 48 -0.77 -11.47 -3.44
C LEU A 48 -0.90 -10.12 -2.76
N PHE A 49 -1.08 -9.03 -3.51
CA PHE A 49 -1.27 -7.67 -3.00
C PHE A 49 -2.52 -7.05 -3.64
N PRO A 50 -3.21 -6.12 -2.94
CA PRO A 50 -4.32 -5.37 -3.51
C PRO A 50 -4.00 -4.77 -4.87
N LYS A 51 -4.92 -4.89 -5.82
CA LYS A 51 -4.70 -4.43 -7.18
C LYS A 51 -4.75 -2.91 -7.23
N SER A 52 -3.76 -2.29 -7.86
CA SER A 52 -3.81 -0.86 -8.11
C SER A 52 -4.95 -0.51 -9.07
N ARG A 53 -5.61 0.61 -8.78
CA ARG A 53 -6.63 1.23 -9.62
C ARG A 53 -6.01 2.43 -10.32
N GLU A 54 -6.45 2.69 -11.55
CA GLU A 54 -6.03 3.86 -12.30
C GLU A 54 -7.09 4.97 -12.15
N ILE A 55 -6.65 6.20 -11.92
CA ILE A 55 -7.57 7.35 -11.94
C ILE A 55 -7.89 7.63 -13.40
N THR A 56 -9.16 7.50 -13.79
CA THR A 56 -9.64 7.73 -15.14
C THR A 56 -9.12 9.05 -15.70
N GLY A 57 -8.40 8.98 -16.83
CA GLY A 57 -7.82 10.16 -17.48
C GLY A 57 -6.41 10.54 -17.02
N THR A 58 -5.81 9.80 -16.09
CA THR A 58 -4.41 9.99 -15.67
C THR A 58 -3.64 8.67 -15.71
N ARG A 59 -2.31 8.73 -15.80
CA ARG A 59 -1.44 7.55 -15.60
C ARG A 59 -1.17 7.26 -14.12
N ALA A 60 -1.88 7.92 -13.20
CA ALA A 60 -1.68 7.76 -11.77
C ALA A 60 -2.41 6.51 -11.27
N LYS A 61 -1.66 5.69 -10.52
CA LYS A 61 -2.17 4.49 -9.87
C LYS A 61 -2.34 4.74 -8.38
N PHE A 62 -3.46 4.28 -7.84
CA PHE A 62 -3.78 4.36 -6.43
C PHE A 62 -4.27 3.01 -5.91
N TYR A 63 -4.23 2.87 -4.60
CA TYR A 63 -4.74 1.71 -3.86
C TYR A 63 -5.78 2.20 -2.88
N LEU A 64 -6.78 1.38 -2.58
CA LEU A 64 -7.76 1.71 -1.55
C LEU A 64 -7.21 1.35 -0.18
N ALA A 65 -7.32 2.28 0.77
CA ALA A 65 -6.89 2.07 2.14
C ALA A 65 -7.56 0.84 2.78
N GLY A 66 -8.86 0.62 2.53
CA GLY A 66 -9.58 -0.55 3.06
C GLY A 66 -9.00 -1.88 2.57
N GLU A 67 -8.64 -1.98 1.28
CA GLU A 67 -8.06 -3.19 0.71
C GLU A 67 -6.65 -3.45 1.28
N VAL A 68 -5.84 -2.40 1.41
CA VAL A 68 -4.51 -2.48 2.01
C VAL A 68 -4.59 -2.85 3.49
N LYS A 69 -5.55 -2.30 4.22
CA LYS A 69 -5.78 -2.60 5.64
C LYS A 69 -6.19 -4.07 5.83
N ALA A 70 -7.12 -4.56 5.02
CA ALA A 70 -7.52 -5.97 5.04
C ALA A 70 -6.33 -6.89 4.73
N TRP A 71 -5.52 -6.54 3.74
CA TRP A 71 -4.30 -7.28 3.41
C TRP A 71 -3.28 -7.28 4.55
N LEU A 72 -3.03 -6.14 5.19
CA LEU A 72 -2.14 -6.06 6.37
C LEU A 72 -2.64 -6.93 7.52
N ALA A 73 -3.96 -6.96 7.75
CA ALA A 73 -4.56 -7.83 8.76
C ALA A 73 -4.38 -9.31 8.42
N GLN A 74 -4.51 -9.71 7.15
CA GLN A 74 -4.24 -11.08 6.69
C GLN A 74 -2.77 -11.48 6.88
N GLN A 75 -1.83 -10.57 6.54
CA GLN A 75 -0.40 -10.79 6.77
C GLN A 75 -0.06 -10.92 8.26
N ALA A 76 -0.70 -10.13 9.13
CA ALA A 76 -0.52 -10.22 10.58
C ALA A 76 -1.04 -11.55 11.15
N GLN A 77 -2.04 -12.16 10.50
CA GLN A 77 -2.56 -13.48 10.86
C GLN A 77 -1.73 -14.64 10.27
N GLY A 78 -0.67 -14.35 9.51
CA GLY A 78 0.14 -15.36 8.84
C GLY A 78 -0.55 -16.06 7.67
N VAL A 79 -1.73 -15.55 7.26
CA VAL A 79 -2.47 -16.08 6.13
C VAL A 79 -1.90 -15.42 4.88
N THR A 80 -0.88 -16.05 4.31
CA THR A 80 -0.47 -15.77 2.95
C THR A 80 -1.51 -16.46 2.05
N PRO A 81 -2.25 -15.74 1.18
CA PRO A 81 -3.16 -16.39 0.24
C PRO A 81 -2.43 -17.35 -0.70
#